data_AF-A0A3D4DUT4-F1
#
_entry.id   AF-A0A3D4DUT4-F1
#
_cell.length_a   1.000
_cell.length_b   1.000
_cell.length_c   1.000
_cell.angle_alpha   90.00
_cell.angle_beta   90.00
_cell.angle_gamma   90.00
#
_symmetry.space_group_name_H-M   'P 1'
#
loop_
_entity.id
_entity.type
_entity.pdbx_description
1 polymer ?
#
loop_
_entity_poly.entity_id
_entity_poly.type
_entity_poly.pdbx_seq_one_letter_code
_entity_poly.pdbx_strand_id
1 'polypeptide(L)'
;MSDAASALPNERTSEDVALGIRRRVFEHTIRNNGGYLSQACSSAEQLAWLYNEELNLGDPTLPMVPKPFGGVPSADNPEYHTGAGYNGPASPAYDRLFIAPAHYALVAYATLIEVGRMAPEGLEMFNQDGSSVEQIGAEHSPGMEVHNGTLGIGLSTGAGLAWGRKKKGESGRVWVYMSDGELQEGQTWEAIQAAAHHRIDNLYAIMDVNRQQCDGAMTSVMEVRDIQAKMEAFGAKVVWIDGHDLDAMREAVKTPHRGQPLIILANTSPFRGMPSLQLRFPRLHYVRFKREDERAKMNRDIARSLGIEPIDYA
;
A
#
# COMPACT_ATOMS: atom_id res chain seq x y z
N MET A 1 30.68 12.82 10.57
CA MET A 1 30.51 11.38 10.82
C MET A 1 29.61 11.28 12.04
N SER A 2 28.30 11.27 11.82
CA SER A 2 27.32 10.99 12.87
C SER A 2 26.83 9.57 12.60
N ASP A 3 27.08 8.67 13.54
CA ASP A 3 26.50 7.34 13.56
C ASP A 3 24.97 7.48 13.55
N ALA A 4 24.37 7.27 12.38
CA ALA A 4 22.95 7.00 12.27
C ALA A 4 22.76 5.57 12.76
N ALA A 5 22.49 5.42 14.05
CA ALA A 5 21.91 4.19 14.57
C ALA A 5 20.57 4.01 13.83
N SER A 6 20.53 3.08 12.88
CA SER A 6 19.29 2.73 12.20
C SER A 6 18.31 2.14 13.22
N ALA A 7 17.02 2.41 13.05
CA ALA A 7 15.96 1.61 13.62
C ALA A 7 16.35 0.14 13.48
N LEU A 8 16.33 -0.58 14.61
CA LEU A 8 16.64 -2.00 14.62
C LEU A 8 15.76 -2.70 13.59
N PRO A 9 16.32 -3.59 12.76
CA PRO A 9 15.51 -4.35 11.81
C PRO A 9 14.39 -5.05 12.57
N ASN A 10 13.18 -5.02 12.01
CA ASN A 10 12.04 -5.72 12.58
C ASN A 10 12.41 -7.20 12.76
N GLU A 11 12.25 -7.72 13.97
CA GLU A 11 12.64 -9.10 14.31
C GLU A 11 11.73 -10.14 13.65
N ARG A 12 10.59 -9.70 13.08
CA ARG A 12 9.60 -10.56 12.43
C ARG A 12 9.90 -10.74 10.95
N THR A 13 9.61 -11.94 10.45
CA THR A 13 9.70 -12.23 9.01
C THR A 13 8.60 -11.49 8.24
N SER A 14 8.79 -11.31 6.93
CA SER A 14 7.76 -10.70 6.09
C SER A 14 6.49 -11.55 6.02
N GLU A 15 6.60 -12.86 6.17
CA GLU A 15 5.48 -13.80 6.32
C GLU A 15 4.68 -13.50 7.60
N ASP A 16 5.37 -13.30 8.73
CA ASP A 16 4.74 -12.96 10.00
C ASP A 16 4.06 -11.60 9.96
N VAL A 17 4.71 -10.61 9.32
CA VAL A 17 4.16 -9.27 9.09
C VAL A 17 2.92 -9.36 8.21
N ALA A 18 2.96 -10.09 7.09
CA ALA A 18 1.81 -10.27 6.20
C ALA A 18 0.62 -10.95 6.90
N LEU A 19 0.88 -11.96 7.73
CA LEU A 19 -0.17 -12.61 8.54
C LEU A 19 -0.77 -11.63 9.56
N GLY A 20 0.06 -10.84 10.22
CA GLY A 20 -0.42 -9.87 11.21
C GLY A 20 -1.18 -8.69 10.59
N ILE A 21 -0.81 -8.23 9.39
CA ILE A 21 -1.59 -7.27 8.60
C ILE A 21 -3.02 -7.80 8.41
N ARG A 22 -3.15 -9.04 7.92
CA ARG A 22 -4.47 -9.68 7.72
C ARG A 22 -5.27 -9.78 9.02
N ARG A 23 -4.63 -10.18 10.12
CA ARG A 23 -5.29 -10.30 11.44
C ARG A 23 -5.81 -8.95 11.94
N ARG A 24 -5.04 -7.88 11.84
CA ARG A 24 -5.48 -6.54 12.26
C ARG A 24 -6.63 -6.01 11.44
N VAL A 25 -6.55 -6.13 10.11
CA VAL A 25 -7.62 -5.66 9.23
C VAL A 25 -8.90 -6.49 9.44
N PHE A 26 -8.76 -7.79 9.69
CA PHE A 26 -9.87 -8.66 10.08
C PHE A 26 -10.51 -8.24 11.40
N GLU A 27 -9.71 -8.06 12.45
CA GLU A 27 -10.19 -7.62 13.76
C GLU A 27 -10.91 -6.26 13.67
N HIS A 28 -10.31 -5.29 12.99
CA HIS A 28 -10.91 -3.98 12.76
C HIS A 28 -12.26 -4.11 12.04
N THR A 29 -12.31 -4.90 10.96
CA THR A 29 -13.54 -5.08 10.17
C THR A 29 -14.64 -5.74 10.98
N ILE A 30 -14.30 -6.77 11.77
CA ILE A 30 -15.28 -7.44 12.61
C ILE A 30 -15.75 -6.52 13.71
N ARG A 31 -14.91 -5.76 14.40
CA ARG A 31 -15.36 -4.84 15.48
C ARG A 31 -16.21 -3.68 14.96
N ASN A 32 -15.81 -3.06 13.85
CA ASN A 32 -16.45 -1.84 13.35
C ASN A 32 -17.53 -2.08 12.28
N ASN A 33 -17.75 -3.33 11.87
CA ASN A 33 -18.67 -3.70 10.78
C ASN A 33 -18.41 -2.93 9.47
N GLY A 34 -17.14 -2.83 9.10
CA GLY A 34 -16.69 -2.11 7.91
C GLY A 34 -15.17 -2.21 7.76
N GLY A 35 -14.70 -2.56 6.57
CA GLY A 35 -13.26 -2.58 6.30
C GLY A 35 -12.89 -3.21 4.96
N TYR A 36 -11.60 -3.12 4.64
CA TYR A 36 -11.01 -3.47 3.34
C TYR A 36 -10.35 -4.87 3.37
N LEU A 37 -11.14 -5.92 3.66
CA LEU A 37 -10.61 -7.28 3.79
C LEU A 37 -9.97 -7.81 2.50
N SER A 38 -10.56 -7.53 1.33
CA SER A 38 -9.97 -8.01 0.07
C SER A 38 -8.60 -7.42 -0.19
N GLN A 39 -8.41 -6.15 0.14
CA GLN A 39 -7.14 -5.43 -0.01
C GLN A 39 -6.12 -6.02 0.95
N ALA A 40 -6.48 -6.31 2.20
CA ALA A 40 -5.57 -7.02 3.11
C ALA A 40 -5.21 -8.42 2.60
N CYS A 41 -6.14 -9.12 1.96
CA CYS A 41 -5.87 -10.42 1.36
C CYS A 41 -4.87 -10.30 0.22
N SER A 42 -5.09 -9.38 -0.71
CA SER A 42 -4.30 -9.26 -1.94
C SER A 42 -2.92 -8.64 -1.71
N SER A 43 -2.80 -7.68 -0.79
CA SER A 43 -1.60 -6.83 -0.67
C SER A 43 -0.62 -7.16 0.45
N ALA A 44 -1.00 -7.99 1.43
CA ALA A 44 -0.23 -8.13 2.66
C ALA A 44 1.22 -8.58 2.44
N GLU A 45 1.49 -9.53 1.55
CA GLU A 45 2.88 -9.93 1.24
C GLU A 45 3.69 -8.79 0.62
N GLN A 46 3.11 -8.04 -0.32
CA GLN A 46 3.81 -6.94 -1.00
C GLN A 46 4.17 -5.82 -0.03
N LEU A 47 3.21 -5.39 0.80
CA LEU A 47 3.43 -4.32 1.78
C LEU A 47 4.38 -4.78 2.90
N ALA A 48 4.27 -6.02 3.34
CA ALA A 48 5.23 -6.61 4.28
C ALA A 48 6.65 -6.59 3.69
N TRP A 49 6.85 -7.13 2.50
CA TRP A 49 8.15 -7.14 1.83
C TRP A 49 8.72 -5.73 1.62
N LEU A 50 7.89 -4.78 1.15
CA LEU A 50 8.31 -3.39 0.95
C LEU A 50 8.88 -2.78 2.23
N TYR A 51 8.12 -2.81 3.33
CA TYR A 51 8.53 -2.16 4.57
C TYR A 51 9.57 -2.94 5.38
N ASN A 52 9.58 -4.27 5.26
CA ASN A 52 10.39 -5.14 6.11
C ASN A 52 11.75 -5.48 5.49
N GLU A 53 11.86 -5.45 4.16
CA GLU A 53 13.06 -5.89 3.43
C GLU A 53 13.55 -4.90 2.37
N GLU A 54 12.64 -4.39 1.53
CA GLU A 54 13.04 -3.73 0.30
C GLU A 54 13.37 -2.24 0.48
N LEU A 55 12.56 -1.51 1.24
CA LEU A 55 12.70 -0.07 1.36
C LEU A 55 13.83 0.31 2.30
N ASN A 56 14.77 1.12 1.80
CA ASN A 56 15.75 1.80 2.63
C ASN A 56 15.12 3.06 3.25
N LEU A 57 14.49 2.92 4.41
CA LEU A 57 13.84 4.01 5.15
C LEU A 57 14.68 4.46 6.35
N GLY A 58 14.60 5.74 6.68
CA GLY A 58 15.11 6.23 7.96
C GLY A 58 14.14 5.99 9.11
N ASP A 59 14.58 6.36 10.31
CA ASP A 59 13.74 6.30 11.52
C ASP A 59 12.52 7.21 11.37
N PRO A 60 11.32 6.76 11.82
CA PRO A 60 10.14 7.61 11.85
C PRO A 60 10.42 8.93 12.56
N THR A 61 9.98 10.04 11.96
CA THR A 61 10.12 11.39 12.53
C THR A 61 8.86 11.88 13.24
N LEU A 62 7.81 11.06 13.22
CA LEU A 62 6.52 11.32 13.86
C LEU A 62 6.31 10.38 15.05
N PRO A 63 5.47 10.77 16.03
CA PRO A 63 5.15 9.89 17.15
C PRO A 63 4.46 8.61 16.67
N MET A 64 4.73 7.51 17.37
CA MET A 64 4.14 6.19 17.07
C MET A 64 2.61 6.22 17.12
N VAL A 65 2.04 6.95 18.08
CA VAL A 65 0.60 7.23 18.12
C VAL A 65 0.34 8.49 17.28
N PRO A 66 -0.48 8.42 16.21
CA PRO A 66 -0.76 9.58 15.38
C PRO A 66 -1.37 10.74 16.17
N LYS A 67 -0.96 11.96 15.82
CA LYS A 67 -1.62 13.16 16.31
C LYS A 67 -2.97 13.35 15.60
N PRO A 68 -3.95 14.00 16.24
CA PRO A 68 -5.13 14.50 15.54
C PRO A 68 -4.76 15.39 14.34
N PHE A 69 -5.70 15.56 13.41
CA PHE A 69 -5.51 16.43 12.26
C PHE A 69 -5.33 17.89 12.70
N GLY A 70 -4.12 18.43 12.47
CA GLY A 70 -3.73 19.79 12.87
C GLY A 70 -4.23 20.90 11.93
N GLY A 71 -5.06 20.57 10.93
CA GLY A 71 -5.52 21.51 9.91
C GLY A 71 -4.68 21.50 8.64
N VAL A 72 -5.11 22.29 7.65
CA VAL A 72 -4.50 22.36 6.32
C VAL A 72 -3.14 23.08 6.32
N PRO A 73 -2.27 22.84 5.32
CA PRO A 73 -1.00 23.53 5.22
C PRO A 73 -1.20 25.03 5.04
N SER A 74 -0.57 25.83 5.91
CA SER A 74 -0.52 27.29 5.79
C SER A 74 0.76 27.83 6.44
N ALA A 75 1.14 29.06 6.11
CA ALA A 75 2.31 29.72 6.71
C ALA A 75 2.18 29.89 8.23
N ASP A 76 0.95 29.92 8.74
CA ASP A 76 0.62 30.19 10.14
C ASP A 76 0.22 28.92 10.91
N ASN A 77 0.26 27.74 10.27
CA ASN A 77 -0.08 26.47 10.91
C ASN A 77 1.18 25.64 11.24
N PRO A 78 1.74 25.77 12.45
CA PRO A 78 2.91 24.99 12.85
C PRO A 78 2.58 23.52 13.15
N GLU A 79 1.30 23.15 13.27
CA GLU A 79 0.87 21.79 13.58
C GLU A 79 0.74 20.90 12.34
N TYR A 80 0.77 21.50 11.14
CA TYR A 80 0.73 20.73 9.90
C TYR A 80 1.97 19.85 9.75
N HIS A 81 1.72 18.58 9.46
CA HIS A 81 2.75 17.59 9.14
C HIS A 81 2.20 16.63 8.09
N THR A 82 3.11 16.04 7.31
CA THR A 82 2.74 14.97 6.37
C THR A 82 2.95 13.62 7.05
N GLY A 83 2.08 12.65 6.76
CA GLY A 83 2.23 11.29 7.25
C GLY A 83 3.43 10.55 6.66
N ALA A 84 4.07 11.15 5.67
CA ALA A 84 5.37 10.77 5.14
C ALA A 84 6.47 10.67 6.22
N GLY A 85 6.31 11.33 7.38
CA GLY A 85 7.22 11.19 8.52
C GLY A 85 7.27 9.78 9.14
N TYR A 86 6.25 8.94 8.92
CA TYR A 86 6.28 7.52 9.31
C TYR A 86 7.26 6.70 8.46
N ASN A 87 7.58 7.18 7.25
CA ASN A 87 8.62 6.61 6.38
C ASN A 87 10.02 7.20 6.69
N GLY A 88 10.10 8.10 7.67
CA GLY A 88 11.32 8.77 8.08
C GLY A 88 11.63 10.05 7.30
N PRO A 89 12.83 10.64 7.50
CA PRO A 89 13.17 11.94 6.93
C PRO A 89 13.26 11.88 5.39
N ALA A 90 12.85 12.97 4.74
CA ALA A 90 12.97 13.14 3.29
C ALA A 90 14.42 13.47 2.88
N SER A 91 15.35 12.55 3.15
CA SER A 91 16.76 12.70 2.82
C SER A 91 17.08 12.17 1.40
N PRO A 92 18.18 12.61 0.78
CA PRO A 92 18.64 12.11 -0.51
C PRO A 92 18.90 10.59 -0.59
N ALA A 93 19.19 9.95 0.54
CA ALA A 93 19.60 8.54 0.59
C ALA A 93 18.43 7.58 0.80
N TYR A 94 17.33 8.05 1.38
CA TYR A 94 16.19 7.20 1.74
C TYR A 94 15.17 7.09 0.61
N ASP A 95 14.65 5.87 0.48
CA ASP A 95 13.56 5.54 -0.42
C ASP A 95 12.27 6.26 0.02
N ARG A 96 11.32 6.45 -0.91
CA ARG A 96 9.97 6.98 -0.61
C ARG A 96 8.93 6.07 -1.21
N LEU A 97 7.82 5.86 -0.51
CA LEU A 97 6.74 4.98 -0.93
C LEU A 97 5.44 5.74 -1.13
N PHE A 98 4.94 5.76 -2.36
CA PHE A 98 3.66 6.33 -2.72
C PHE A 98 2.61 5.22 -2.76
N ILE A 99 1.65 5.24 -1.85
CA ILE A 99 0.50 4.34 -1.91
C ILE A 99 -0.55 5.01 -2.80
N ALA A 100 -0.60 4.61 -4.07
CA ALA A 100 -1.48 5.21 -5.06
C ALA A 100 -2.97 4.86 -4.86
N PRO A 101 -3.37 3.62 -4.52
CA PRO A 101 -4.74 3.34 -4.15
C PRO A 101 -4.96 3.76 -2.69
N ALA A 102 -5.24 5.05 -2.44
CA ALA A 102 -5.35 5.62 -1.10
C ALA A 102 -6.37 4.93 -0.18
N HIS A 103 -7.35 4.22 -0.76
CA HIS A 103 -8.31 3.40 -0.01
C HIS A 103 -7.70 2.13 0.62
N TYR A 104 -6.44 1.80 0.33
CA TYR A 104 -5.67 0.76 1.03
C TYR A 104 -5.16 1.24 2.39
N ALA A 105 -5.53 2.46 2.83
CA ALA A 105 -5.10 3.09 4.07
C ALA A 105 -5.16 2.16 5.29
N LEU A 106 -6.26 1.44 5.50
CA LEU A 106 -6.38 0.49 6.63
C LEU A 106 -5.29 -0.59 6.61
N VAL A 107 -4.92 -1.09 5.42
CA VAL A 107 -3.86 -2.08 5.25
C VAL A 107 -2.49 -1.42 5.43
N ALA A 108 -2.31 -0.19 4.95
CA ALA A 108 -1.09 0.59 5.14
C ALA A 108 -0.82 0.86 6.63
N TYR A 109 -1.82 1.28 7.39
CA TYR A 109 -1.70 1.50 8.84
C TYR A 109 -1.43 0.20 9.58
N ALA A 110 -2.12 -0.88 9.23
CA ALA A 110 -1.83 -2.21 9.77
C ALA A 110 -0.36 -2.62 9.49
N THR A 111 0.14 -2.33 8.28
CA THR A 111 1.55 -2.57 7.91
C THR A 111 2.49 -1.77 8.79
N LEU A 112 2.28 -0.45 8.93
CA LEU A 112 3.09 0.42 9.78
C LEU A 112 3.15 -0.08 11.23
N ILE A 113 2.04 -0.62 11.74
CA ILE A 113 2.01 -1.22 13.08
C ILE A 113 2.84 -2.50 13.15
N GLU A 114 2.67 -3.38 12.16
CA GLU A 114 3.36 -4.67 12.13
C GLU A 114 4.88 -4.56 11.93
N VAL A 115 5.34 -3.43 11.35
CA VAL A 115 6.76 -3.09 11.20
C VAL A 115 7.28 -2.11 12.24
N GLY A 116 6.50 -1.82 13.28
CA GLY A 116 6.94 -1.02 14.42
C GLY A 116 7.15 0.47 14.12
N ARG A 117 6.49 1.01 13.09
CA ARG A 117 6.50 2.44 12.73
C ARG A 117 5.28 3.20 13.25
N MET A 118 4.22 2.51 13.65
CA MET A 118 3.00 3.07 14.24
C MET A 118 2.56 2.19 15.42
N ALA A 119 1.95 2.77 16.45
CA ALA A 119 1.45 2.03 17.60
C ALA A 119 0.05 1.44 17.30
N PRO A 120 -0.30 0.23 17.79
CA PRO A 120 -1.63 -0.36 17.61
C PRO A 120 -2.80 0.55 17.97
N GLU A 121 -2.64 1.37 19.00
CA GLU A 121 -3.62 2.34 19.51
C GLU A 121 -4.04 3.36 18.43
N GLY A 122 -3.17 3.62 17.45
CA GLY A 122 -3.51 4.52 16.35
C GLY A 122 -4.68 4.02 15.48
N LEU A 123 -4.96 2.72 15.44
CA LEU A 123 -6.13 2.19 14.72
C LEU A 123 -7.46 2.50 15.41
N GLU A 124 -7.46 2.86 16.70
CA GLU A 124 -8.67 3.34 17.39
C GLU A 124 -9.13 4.69 16.82
N MET A 125 -8.21 5.44 16.20
CA MET A 125 -8.50 6.72 15.56
C MET A 125 -9.00 6.57 14.12
N PHE A 126 -9.10 5.35 13.59
CA PHE A 126 -9.44 5.13 12.18
C PHE A 126 -10.81 5.70 11.83
N ASN A 127 -10.82 6.60 10.85
CA ASN A 127 -12.02 7.22 10.27
C ASN A 127 -12.94 7.91 11.30
N GLN A 128 -12.34 8.49 12.35
CA GLN A 128 -13.04 9.32 13.34
C GLN A 128 -12.90 10.80 12.99
N ASP A 129 -13.90 11.61 13.34
CA ASP A 129 -13.85 13.06 13.15
C ASP A 129 -12.62 13.69 13.84
N GLY A 130 -11.87 14.51 13.10
CA GLY A 130 -10.64 15.16 13.59
C GLY A 130 -9.41 14.25 13.68
N SER A 131 -9.53 12.98 13.27
CA SER A 131 -8.39 12.05 13.19
C SER A 131 -7.52 12.32 11.96
N SER A 132 -6.22 12.00 12.05
CA SER A 132 -5.32 11.92 10.89
C SER A 132 -5.33 10.54 10.22
N VAL A 133 -5.93 9.53 10.86
CA VAL A 133 -5.96 8.14 10.41
C VAL A 133 -7.21 7.91 9.56
N GLU A 134 -7.17 8.37 8.31
CA GLU A 134 -8.34 8.43 7.43
C GLU A 134 -8.67 7.10 6.73
N GLN A 135 -9.94 6.89 6.38
CA GLN A 135 -10.34 5.71 5.61
C GLN A 135 -9.76 5.71 4.19
N ILE A 136 -9.70 6.89 3.57
CA ILE A 136 -9.03 7.14 2.29
C ILE A 136 -7.84 8.02 2.62
N GLY A 137 -6.63 7.49 2.51
CA GLY A 137 -5.44 8.18 2.97
C GLY A 137 -5.22 9.53 2.27
N ALA A 138 -4.91 10.54 3.06
CA ALA A 138 -4.46 11.85 2.60
C ALA A 138 -2.98 12.07 2.97
N GLU A 139 -2.38 13.15 2.51
CA GLU A 139 -0.96 13.49 2.75
C GLU A 139 -0.58 13.62 4.22
N HIS A 140 -1.53 13.93 5.12
CA HIS A 140 -1.31 13.95 6.57
C HIS A 140 -1.48 12.58 7.23
N SER A 141 -2.05 11.61 6.52
CA SER A 141 -2.33 10.29 7.07
C SER A 141 -1.09 9.41 7.19
N PRO A 142 -0.94 8.61 8.26
CA PRO A 142 0.28 7.83 8.51
C PRO A 142 0.79 7.04 7.29
N GLY A 143 2.05 7.22 6.93
CA GLY A 143 2.71 6.55 5.80
C GLY A 143 2.39 7.09 4.41
N MET A 144 1.42 8.00 4.28
CA MET A 144 1.06 8.60 2.99
C MET A 144 2.00 9.77 2.67
N GLU A 145 2.68 9.68 1.53
CA GLU A 145 3.59 10.72 1.04
C GLU A 145 2.84 11.93 0.48
N VAL A 146 1.72 11.67 -0.18
CA VAL A 146 0.93 12.65 -0.93
C VAL A 146 -0.54 12.27 -0.89
N HIS A 147 -1.39 13.23 -1.25
CA HIS A 147 -2.80 12.98 -1.46
C HIS A 147 -3.00 12.12 -2.72
N ASN A 148 -3.57 10.92 -2.58
CA ASN A 148 -3.81 9.99 -3.69
C ASN A 148 -5.28 9.51 -3.75
N GLY A 149 -6.22 10.28 -3.17
CA GLY A 149 -7.66 9.93 -3.19
C GLY A 149 -8.26 9.80 -4.60
N THR A 150 -7.65 10.45 -5.58
CA THR A 150 -7.94 10.26 -7.00
C THR A 150 -6.99 9.21 -7.60
N LEU A 151 -7.53 8.19 -8.25
CA LEU A 151 -6.72 7.14 -8.87
C LEU A 151 -5.85 7.69 -10.01
N GLY A 152 -4.76 7.00 -10.34
CA GLY A 152 -3.90 7.30 -11.48
C GLY A 152 -2.86 8.42 -11.28
N ILE A 153 -2.91 9.16 -10.17
CA ILE A 153 -1.95 10.26 -9.93
C ILE A 153 -0.64 9.82 -9.27
N GLY A 154 -0.66 8.72 -8.51
CA GLY A 154 0.47 8.29 -7.70
C GLY A 154 1.72 7.99 -8.55
N LEU A 155 1.56 7.30 -9.68
CA LEU A 155 2.68 6.99 -10.59
C LEU A 155 3.27 8.25 -11.22
N SER A 156 2.44 9.23 -11.59
CA SER A 156 2.89 10.49 -12.18
C SER A 156 3.67 11.33 -11.17
N THR A 157 3.15 11.49 -9.95
CA THR A 157 3.85 12.19 -8.86
C THR A 157 5.17 11.50 -8.50
N GLY A 158 5.15 10.17 -8.40
CA GLY A 158 6.34 9.35 -8.15
C GLY A 158 7.39 9.53 -9.24
N ALA A 159 6.99 9.52 -10.52
CA ALA A 159 7.88 9.77 -11.65
C ALA A 159 8.51 11.18 -11.58
N GLY A 160 7.72 12.20 -11.23
CA GLY A 160 8.22 13.57 -11.03
C GLY A 160 9.29 13.66 -9.95
N LEU A 161 9.05 13.03 -8.79
CA LEU A 161 10.04 12.96 -7.71
C LEU A 161 11.30 12.22 -8.16
N ALA A 162 11.14 11.03 -8.75
CA ALA A 162 12.25 10.21 -9.22
C ALA A 162 13.12 10.97 -10.23
N TRP A 163 12.50 11.71 -11.14
CA TRP A 163 13.20 12.54 -12.10
C TRP A 163 14.01 13.66 -11.43
N GLY A 164 13.41 14.34 -10.46
CA GLY A 164 14.08 15.38 -9.68
C GLY A 164 15.30 14.84 -8.93
N ARG A 165 15.15 13.68 -8.27
CA ARG A 165 16.24 12.98 -7.57
C ARG A 165 17.37 12.61 -8.50
N LYS A 166 17.05 12.03 -9.66
CA LYS A 166 18.03 11.66 -10.67
C LYS A 166 18.84 12.86 -11.17
N LYS A 167 18.18 14.00 -11.42
CA LYS A 167 18.87 15.25 -11.83
C LYS A 167 19.80 15.80 -10.75
N LYS A 168 19.47 15.59 -9.48
CA LYS A 168 20.28 16.01 -8.34
C LYS A 168 21.37 15.00 -7.94
N GLY A 169 21.39 13.82 -8.55
CA GLY A 169 22.31 12.74 -8.18
C GLY A 169 22.00 12.11 -6.81
N GLU A 170 20.75 12.17 -6.37
CA GLU A 170 20.29 11.53 -5.12
C GLU A 170 20.12 10.01 -5.34
N SER A 171 20.48 9.21 -4.33
CA SER A 171 20.50 7.74 -4.45
C SER A 171 19.19 7.05 -4.04
N GLY A 172 18.34 7.72 -3.27
CA GLY A 172 17.06 7.18 -2.81
C GLY A 172 16.10 6.90 -3.98
N ARG A 173 15.50 5.70 -3.96
CA ARG A 173 14.54 5.26 -4.97
C ARG A 173 13.15 5.82 -4.67
N VAL A 174 12.29 5.81 -5.67
CA VAL A 174 10.88 6.13 -5.51
C VAL A 174 10.08 4.88 -5.85
N TRP A 175 9.32 4.41 -4.87
CA TRP A 175 8.42 3.28 -4.98
C TRP A 175 6.98 3.76 -5.08
N VAL A 176 6.21 3.12 -5.94
CA VAL A 176 4.76 3.33 -6.06
C VAL A 176 4.06 1.99 -5.87
N TYR A 177 3.24 1.89 -4.83
CA TYR A 177 2.31 0.78 -4.67
C TYR A 177 1.04 1.10 -5.45
N MET A 178 0.63 0.22 -6.37
CA MET A 178 -0.47 0.45 -7.31
C MET A 178 -1.52 -0.66 -7.24
N SER A 179 -2.70 -0.39 -7.80
CA SER A 179 -3.73 -1.39 -8.11
C SER A 179 -4.00 -1.49 -9.62
N ASP A 180 -4.46 -2.64 -10.11
CA ASP A 180 -4.81 -2.83 -11.52
C ASP A 180 -6.00 -1.96 -11.98
N GLY A 181 -6.86 -1.54 -11.06
CA GLY A 181 -7.92 -0.56 -11.30
C GLY A 181 -7.40 0.78 -11.83
N GLU A 182 -6.22 1.22 -11.39
CA GLU A 182 -5.61 2.49 -11.82
C GLU A 182 -5.20 2.51 -13.31
N LEU A 183 -5.13 1.35 -13.96
CA LEU A 183 -4.82 1.25 -15.39
C LEU A 183 -5.94 1.75 -16.30
N GLN A 184 -7.11 1.98 -15.73
CA GLN A 184 -8.23 2.61 -16.42
C GLN A 184 -8.05 4.12 -16.54
N GLU A 185 -7.17 4.72 -15.74
CA GLU A 185 -6.85 6.14 -15.80
C GLU A 185 -5.81 6.42 -16.89
N GLY A 186 -6.10 7.39 -17.75
CA GLY A 186 -5.21 7.83 -18.83
C GLY A 186 -3.84 8.27 -18.31
N GLN A 187 -3.84 8.92 -17.14
CA GLN A 187 -2.65 9.47 -16.50
C GLN A 187 -1.59 8.42 -16.17
N THR A 188 -1.99 7.18 -15.87
CA THR A 188 -1.05 6.07 -15.63
C THR A 188 -0.19 5.81 -16.87
N TRP A 189 -0.79 5.84 -18.05
CA TRP A 189 -0.09 5.61 -19.32
C TRP A 189 0.83 6.78 -19.69
N GLU A 190 0.37 8.01 -19.47
CA GLU A 190 1.20 9.21 -19.64
C GLU A 190 2.45 9.18 -18.75
N ALA A 191 2.30 8.75 -17.48
CA ALA A 191 3.40 8.64 -16.54
C ALA A 191 4.46 7.63 -17.00
N ILE A 192 4.06 6.46 -17.50
CA ILE A 192 4.99 5.45 -18.04
C ILE A 192 5.73 6.01 -19.27
N GLN A 193 5.01 6.65 -20.19
CA GLN A 193 5.61 7.25 -21.38
C GLN A 193 6.63 8.33 -21.02
N ALA A 194 6.30 9.21 -20.08
CA ALA A 194 7.19 10.25 -19.60
C ALA A 194 8.43 9.66 -18.89
N ALA A 195 8.24 8.63 -18.06
CA ALA A 195 9.33 7.95 -17.37
C ALA A 195 10.31 7.28 -18.35
N ALA A 196 9.79 6.60 -19.38
CA ALA A 196 10.62 6.02 -20.44
C ALA A 196 11.38 7.10 -21.22
N HIS A 197 10.69 8.18 -21.65
CA HIS A 197 11.30 9.28 -22.39
C HIS A 197 12.46 9.94 -21.62
N HIS A 198 12.25 10.19 -20.32
CA HIS A 198 13.26 10.81 -19.44
C HIS A 198 14.25 9.81 -18.83
N ARG A 199 14.17 8.53 -19.22
CA ARG A 199 15.03 7.45 -18.72
C ARG A 199 15.02 7.34 -17.20
N ILE A 200 13.86 7.41 -16.56
CA ILE A 200 13.71 7.40 -15.10
C ILE A 200 13.79 5.94 -14.61
N ASP A 201 14.99 5.50 -14.24
CA ASP A 201 15.30 4.14 -13.80
C ASP A 201 15.47 3.99 -12.28
N ASN A 202 15.24 5.07 -11.52
CA ASN A 202 15.11 5.06 -10.07
C ASN A 202 13.63 5.08 -9.61
N LEU A 203 12.70 4.85 -10.54
CA LEU A 203 11.27 4.68 -10.29
C LEU A 203 10.91 3.19 -10.33
N TYR A 204 10.33 2.72 -9.24
CA TYR A 204 9.88 1.35 -9.04
C TYR A 204 8.39 1.37 -8.75
N ALA A 205 7.67 0.39 -9.26
CA ALA A 205 6.29 0.15 -8.88
C ALA A 205 6.03 -1.33 -8.64
N ILE A 206 5.16 -1.63 -7.68
CA ILE A 206 4.55 -2.94 -7.53
C ILE A 206 3.03 -2.78 -7.59
N MET A 207 2.39 -3.55 -8.44
CA MET A 207 0.97 -3.44 -8.74
C MET A 207 0.22 -4.67 -8.28
N ASP A 208 -0.77 -4.47 -7.42
CA ASP A 208 -1.74 -5.48 -7.06
C ASP A 208 -2.71 -5.76 -8.21
N VAL A 209 -2.51 -6.89 -8.89
CA VAL A 209 -3.38 -7.38 -9.97
C VAL A 209 -4.34 -8.43 -9.40
N ASN A 210 -5.31 -7.94 -8.61
CA ASN A 210 -6.33 -8.77 -7.96
C ASN A 210 -7.60 -8.98 -8.81
N ARG A 211 -7.68 -8.33 -9.98
CA ARG A 211 -8.76 -8.43 -10.98
C ARG A 211 -10.13 -7.97 -10.48
N GLN A 212 -10.15 -7.10 -9.47
CA GLN A 212 -11.36 -6.58 -8.86
C GLN A 212 -11.31 -5.05 -8.67
N GLN A 213 -12.46 -4.40 -8.82
CA GLN A 213 -12.66 -2.99 -8.53
C GLN A 213 -13.96 -2.77 -7.76
N CYS A 214 -14.33 -1.52 -7.49
CA CYS A 214 -15.48 -1.16 -6.66
C CYS A 214 -16.79 -1.80 -7.17
N ASP A 215 -17.06 -1.69 -8.48
CA ASP A 215 -18.30 -2.15 -9.10
C ASP A 215 -18.29 -3.63 -9.51
N GLY A 216 -17.18 -4.35 -9.29
CA GLY A 216 -17.10 -5.79 -9.52
C GLY A 216 -15.79 -6.24 -10.15
N ALA A 217 -15.85 -7.33 -10.92
CA ALA A 217 -14.67 -7.87 -11.59
C ALA A 217 -14.21 -6.92 -12.70
N MET A 218 -12.89 -6.79 -12.87
CA MET A 218 -12.30 -5.94 -13.92
C MET A 218 -12.85 -6.27 -15.30
N THR A 219 -13.01 -7.56 -15.62
CA THR A 219 -13.54 -8.06 -16.90
C THR A 219 -15.00 -7.69 -17.15
N SER A 220 -15.80 -7.47 -16.11
CA SER A 220 -17.21 -7.10 -16.25
C SER A 220 -17.47 -5.59 -16.31
N VAL A 221 -16.52 -4.79 -15.83
CA VAL A 221 -16.68 -3.32 -15.72
C VAL A 221 -15.90 -2.62 -16.82
N MET A 222 -14.57 -2.76 -16.84
CA MET A 222 -13.72 -2.23 -17.90
C MET A 222 -12.39 -3.00 -17.97
N GLU A 223 -12.30 -3.92 -18.92
CA GLU A 223 -11.15 -4.82 -19.05
C GLU A 223 -9.91 -4.09 -19.59
N VAL A 224 -8.78 -4.22 -18.89
CA VAL A 224 -7.50 -3.63 -19.29
C VAL A 224 -6.74 -4.51 -20.29
N ARG A 225 -7.16 -5.77 -20.48
CA ARG A 225 -6.54 -6.78 -21.37
C ARG A 225 -5.09 -7.07 -20.95
N ASP A 226 -4.19 -7.30 -21.90
CA ASP A 226 -2.80 -7.64 -21.61
C ASP A 226 -2.05 -6.43 -20.99
N ILE A 227 -1.98 -6.42 -19.66
CA ILE A 227 -1.35 -5.35 -18.87
C ILE A 227 0.14 -5.27 -19.18
N GLN A 228 0.83 -6.42 -19.21
CA GLN A 228 2.28 -6.46 -19.42
C GLN A 228 2.65 -5.93 -20.80
N ALA A 229 2.01 -6.44 -21.86
CA ALA A 229 2.31 -6.00 -23.22
C ALA A 229 2.06 -4.50 -23.40
N LYS A 230 1.00 -3.96 -22.79
CA LYS A 230 0.71 -2.52 -22.84
C LYS A 230 1.79 -1.69 -22.13
N MET A 231 2.17 -2.05 -20.91
CA MET A 231 3.19 -1.32 -20.16
C MET A 231 4.57 -1.36 -20.83
N GLU A 232 4.96 -2.52 -21.35
CA GLU A 232 6.20 -2.68 -22.11
C GLU A 232 6.17 -1.84 -23.39
N ALA A 233 5.05 -1.79 -24.11
CA ALA A 233 4.87 -0.94 -25.28
C ALA A 233 5.00 0.57 -24.96
N PHE A 234 4.63 0.98 -23.75
CA PHE A 234 4.83 2.36 -23.26
C PHE A 234 6.25 2.62 -22.74
N GLY A 235 7.10 1.59 -22.67
CA GLY A 235 8.53 1.72 -22.39
C GLY A 235 8.97 1.34 -20.98
N ALA A 236 8.08 0.78 -20.15
CA ALA A 236 8.48 0.21 -18.85
C ALA A 236 9.23 -1.11 -19.01
N LYS A 237 10.09 -1.43 -18.03
CA LYS A 237 10.51 -2.81 -17.81
C LYS A 237 9.50 -3.48 -16.89
N VAL A 238 8.94 -4.60 -17.32
CA VAL A 238 7.87 -5.28 -16.58
C VAL A 238 8.32 -6.69 -16.15
N VAL A 239 7.90 -7.10 -14.96
CA VAL A 239 8.07 -8.46 -14.43
C VAL A 239 6.74 -8.92 -13.87
N TRP A 240 6.26 -10.09 -14.29
CA TRP A 240 5.03 -10.68 -13.77
C TRP A 240 5.35 -11.79 -12.78
N ILE A 241 4.77 -11.73 -11.58
CA ILE A 241 5.03 -12.70 -10.50
C ILE A 241 3.74 -13.21 -9.86
N ASP A 242 3.85 -14.30 -9.08
CA ASP A 242 2.86 -14.61 -8.05
C ASP A 242 2.99 -13.57 -6.93
N GLY A 243 1.93 -12.79 -6.70
CA GLY A 243 1.92 -11.72 -5.71
C GLY A 243 1.88 -12.18 -4.26
N HIS A 244 1.81 -13.49 -4.01
CA HIS A 244 1.88 -14.10 -2.67
C HIS A 244 3.18 -14.87 -2.44
N ASP A 245 4.12 -14.80 -3.38
CA ASP A 245 5.45 -15.39 -3.27
C ASP A 245 6.49 -14.29 -2.98
N LEU A 246 6.99 -14.25 -1.75
CA LEU A 246 7.98 -13.28 -1.31
C LEU A 246 9.34 -13.48 -1.99
N ASP A 247 9.72 -14.71 -2.31
CA ASP A 247 10.95 -14.99 -3.06
C ASP A 247 10.84 -14.46 -4.50
N ALA A 248 9.65 -14.58 -5.11
CA ALA A 248 9.42 -13.98 -6.43
C ALA A 248 9.57 -12.44 -6.41
N MET A 249 9.19 -11.76 -5.33
CA MET A 249 9.43 -10.30 -5.18
C MET A 249 10.92 -9.97 -5.04
N ARG A 250 11.64 -10.73 -4.19
CA ARG A 250 13.09 -10.60 -3.99
C ARG A 250 13.87 -10.81 -5.28
N GLU A 251 13.42 -11.70 -6.17
CA GLU A 251 14.03 -11.90 -7.47
C GLU A 251 13.60 -10.84 -8.51
N ALA A 252 12.33 -10.45 -8.52
CA ALA A 252 11.80 -9.49 -9.49
C ALA A 252 12.52 -8.13 -9.43
N VAL A 253 12.81 -7.63 -8.22
CA VAL A 253 13.46 -6.32 -8.04
C VAL A 253 14.89 -6.28 -8.59
N LYS A 254 15.56 -7.44 -8.71
CA LYS A 254 16.93 -7.56 -9.26
C LYS A 254 16.98 -7.45 -10.80
N THR A 255 15.82 -7.38 -11.46
CA THR A 255 15.71 -7.33 -12.91
C THR A 255 16.46 -6.11 -13.47
N PRO A 256 17.37 -6.26 -14.44
CA PRO A 256 18.02 -5.12 -15.09
C PRO A 256 17.03 -4.26 -15.88
N HIS A 257 17.00 -2.95 -15.61
CA HIS A 257 16.04 -1.99 -16.19
C HIS A 257 16.67 -0.61 -16.44
N ARG A 258 17.97 -0.56 -16.79
CA ARG A 258 18.67 0.72 -16.98
C ARG A 258 17.94 1.61 -18.00
N GLY A 259 17.66 2.85 -17.59
CA GLY A 259 16.92 3.83 -18.38
C GLY A 259 15.42 3.58 -18.53
N GLN A 260 14.81 2.66 -17.78
CA GLN A 260 13.37 2.38 -17.81
C GLN A 260 12.83 2.29 -16.37
N PRO A 261 11.58 2.70 -16.10
CA PRO A 261 10.96 2.39 -14.81
C PRO A 261 10.73 0.87 -14.70
N LEU A 262 10.89 0.31 -13.50
CA LEU A 262 10.59 -1.10 -13.23
C LEU A 262 9.18 -1.22 -12.64
N ILE A 263 8.31 -1.99 -13.30
CA ILE A 263 6.96 -2.27 -12.81
C ILE A 263 6.80 -3.78 -12.58
N ILE A 264 6.59 -4.16 -11.32
CA ILE A 264 6.34 -5.53 -10.90
C ILE A 264 4.82 -5.74 -10.85
N LEU A 265 4.30 -6.62 -11.69
CA LEU A 265 2.90 -7.02 -11.71
C LEU A 265 2.72 -8.22 -10.79
N ALA A 266 2.10 -8.01 -9.63
CA ALA A 266 1.83 -9.03 -8.64
C ALA A 266 0.42 -9.60 -8.89
N ASN A 267 0.32 -10.82 -9.43
CA ASN A 267 -0.97 -11.48 -9.59
C ASN A 267 -1.42 -12.08 -8.27
N THR A 268 -2.53 -11.59 -7.73
CA THR A 268 -2.97 -11.86 -6.36
C THR A 268 -4.40 -12.38 -6.32
N SER A 269 -4.78 -12.88 -5.14
CA SER A 269 -6.14 -13.28 -4.80
C SER A 269 -6.75 -12.31 -3.78
N PRO A 270 -7.94 -11.73 -4.05
CA PRO A 270 -8.65 -10.88 -3.08
C PRO A 270 -9.25 -11.65 -1.89
N PHE A 271 -8.93 -12.94 -1.74
CA PHE A 271 -9.37 -13.81 -0.65
C PHE A 271 -8.24 -14.69 -0.10
N ARG A 272 -6.97 -14.39 -0.40
CA ARG A 272 -5.79 -15.05 0.18
C ARG A 272 -5.81 -14.97 1.71
N GLY A 273 -5.77 -16.13 2.35
CA GLY A 273 -5.83 -16.27 3.82
C GLY A 273 -7.24 -16.15 4.40
N MET A 274 -8.23 -15.72 3.61
CA MET A 274 -9.64 -15.57 4.03
C MET A 274 -10.59 -16.16 2.96
N PRO A 275 -10.52 -17.47 2.68
CA PRO A 275 -11.23 -18.09 1.55
C PRO A 275 -12.75 -17.92 1.59
N SER A 276 -13.35 -17.76 2.78
CA SER A 276 -14.79 -17.50 2.92
C SER A 276 -15.25 -16.20 2.25
N LEU A 277 -14.35 -15.24 2.02
CA LEU A 277 -14.65 -14.02 1.26
C LEU A 277 -15.04 -14.31 -0.19
N GLN A 278 -14.63 -15.45 -0.76
CA GLN A 278 -15.02 -15.83 -2.12
C GLN A 278 -16.55 -15.87 -2.30
N LEU A 279 -17.32 -16.15 -1.24
CA LEU A 279 -18.78 -16.14 -1.25
C LEU A 279 -19.40 -14.77 -1.58
N ARG A 280 -18.63 -13.70 -1.39
CA ARG A 280 -19.05 -12.32 -1.65
C ARG A 280 -18.47 -11.75 -2.94
N PHE A 281 -17.59 -12.49 -3.64
CA PHE A 281 -17.02 -12.03 -4.90
C PHE A 281 -18.13 -11.82 -5.96
N PRO A 282 -18.10 -10.73 -6.75
CA PRO A 282 -17.02 -9.73 -6.87
C PRO A 282 -17.21 -8.48 -5.99
N ARG A 283 -18.14 -8.49 -5.02
CA ARG A 283 -18.43 -7.34 -4.16
C ARG A 283 -17.68 -7.45 -2.83
N LEU A 284 -16.35 -7.30 -2.91
CA LEU A 284 -15.44 -7.37 -1.75
C LEU A 284 -14.78 -6.04 -1.38
N HIS A 285 -14.89 -5.02 -2.25
CA HIS A 285 -14.10 -3.79 -2.15
C HIS A 285 -14.18 -3.11 -0.78
N TYR A 286 -15.37 -3.06 -0.17
CA TYR A 286 -15.57 -2.67 1.22
C TYR A 286 -16.57 -3.63 1.88
N VAL A 287 -16.12 -4.38 2.88
CA VAL A 287 -16.91 -5.43 3.52
C VAL A 287 -17.68 -4.84 4.70
N ARG A 288 -19.00 -4.70 4.50
CA ARG A 288 -19.98 -4.45 5.56
C ARG A 288 -20.96 -5.61 5.64
N PHE A 289 -21.30 -6.02 6.86
CA PHE A 289 -22.29 -7.06 7.12
C PHE A 289 -23.64 -6.43 7.39
N LYS A 290 -24.66 -6.84 6.62
CA LYS A 290 -26.05 -6.37 6.82
C LYS A 290 -26.79 -7.22 7.83
N ARG A 291 -26.35 -8.47 8.01
CA ARG A 291 -26.99 -9.44 8.89
C ARG A 291 -26.00 -9.92 9.94
N GLU A 292 -26.45 -9.99 11.19
CA GLU A 292 -25.62 -10.42 12.31
C GLU A 292 -25.17 -11.87 12.18
N ASP A 293 -26.03 -12.76 11.66
CA ASP A 293 -25.66 -14.15 11.43
C ASP A 293 -24.58 -14.32 10.35
N GLU A 294 -24.56 -13.44 9.34
CA GLU A 294 -23.47 -13.38 8.34
C GLU A 294 -22.16 -12.94 9.00
N ARG A 295 -22.18 -11.86 9.80
CA ARG A 295 -21.01 -11.35 10.54
C ARG A 295 -20.45 -12.42 11.48
N ALA A 296 -21.31 -13.05 12.27
CA ALA A 296 -20.92 -14.11 13.20
C ALA A 296 -20.32 -15.33 12.48
N LYS A 297 -20.90 -15.73 11.35
CA LYS A 297 -20.36 -16.83 10.53
C LYS A 297 -18.98 -16.47 9.95
N MET A 298 -18.85 -15.28 9.36
CA MET A 298 -17.60 -14.81 8.78
C MET A 298 -16.51 -14.63 9.83
N ASN A 299 -16.85 -14.15 11.04
CA ASN A 299 -15.93 -14.07 12.17
C ASN A 299 -15.33 -15.46 12.48
N ARG A 300 -16.17 -16.48 12.67
CA ARG A 300 -15.68 -17.84 12.97
C ARG A 300 -14.85 -18.45 11.84
N ASP A 301 -15.31 -18.31 10.60
CA ASP A 301 -14.66 -18.94 9.44
C ASP A 301 -13.29 -18.30 9.16
N ILE A 302 -13.21 -16.97 9.17
CA ILE A 302 -11.96 -16.24 8.91
C ILE A 302 -10.99 -16.39 10.09
N ALA A 303 -11.46 -16.30 11.34
CA ALA A 303 -10.60 -16.49 12.51
C ALA A 303 -9.89 -17.86 12.47
N ARG A 304 -10.63 -18.92 12.11
CA ARG A 304 -10.04 -20.25 11.88
C ARG A 304 -8.96 -20.23 10.80
N SER A 305 -9.21 -19.59 9.65
CA SER A 305 -8.22 -19.50 8.57
C SER A 305 -6.97 -18.70 8.95
N LEU A 306 -7.12 -17.70 9.82
CA LEU A 306 -6.01 -16.87 10.32
C LEU A 306 -5.33 -17.45 11.56
N GLY A 307 -5.80 -18.60 12.08
CA GLY A 307 -5.25 -19.25 13.28
C GLY A 307 -5.38 -18.40 14.54
N ILE A 308 -6.52 -17.73 14.72
CA ILE A 308 -6.87 -16.95 15.92
C ILE A 308 -8.27 -17.32 16.42
N GLU A 309 -8.58 -16.94 17.66
CA GLU A 309 -9.94 -17.04 18.17
C GLU A 309 -10.89 -16.06 17.47
N PRO A 310 -12.20 -16.36 17.38
CA PRO A 310 -13.19 -15.41 16.91
C PRO A 310 -13.11 -14.11 17.71
N ILE A 311 -13.19 -12.99 17.00
CA ILE A 311 -13.12 -11.66 17.61
C ILE A 311 -14.33 -11.46 18.52
N ASP A 312 -14.12 -10.96 19.72
CA ASP A 312 -15.22 -10.44 20.54
C ASP A 312 -15.60 -9.04 20.04
N TYR A 313 -16.85 -8.90 19.63
CA TYR A 313 -17.41 -7.68 19.02
C TYR A 313 -18.78 -7.31 19.58
N ALA A 314 -19.13 -7.90 20.74
CA ALA A 314 -20.36 -7.60 21.47
C ALA A 314 -20.42 -6.14 21.93
#